data_AF-A0A8T4NAR6-F1
#
_entry.id   AF-A0A8T4NAR6-F1
#
_cell.length_a   1.000
_cell.length_b   1.000
_cell.length_c   1.000
_cell.angle_alpha   90.00
_cell.angle_beta   90.00
_cell.angle_gamma   90.00
#
_symmetry.space_group_name_H-M   'P 1'
#
loop_
_entity.id
_entity.type
_entity.pdbx_description
1 polymer ?
#
loop_
_entity_poly.entity_id
_entity_poly.type
_entity_poly.pdbx_seq_one_letter_code
_entity_poly.pdbx_strand_id
1 'polypeptide(L)'
;MGDIDDLYKQEAEDIDSNFLDELKVSKDHNKSFERYRKNLARSREKFSKSYDKFNQLETLRLRNMKKKIAGYDKFKHLEISHFSFEFGFWERTRMRFEVMWFNFGRRVARFWAWIFPDWLIYAWCKVRDFALTTWRDFVRFIDENWTRFSEAAVKSWNFVWSWIVSGWNDFVGLLKKGMFWKKVKVEEKKEEGEKKVSADGKDVD
;
A
#
# COMPACT_ATOMS: atom_id res chain seq x y z
N MET A 1 -24.29 0.54 15.90
CA MET A 1 -25.42 -0.15 15.22
C MET A 1 -25.28 -1.64 15.41
N GLY A 2 -24.11 -2.22 15.08
CA GLY A 2 -23.77 -3.62 15.39
C GLY A 2 -24.12 -4.04 16.82
N ASP A 3 -23.70 -3.27 17.83
CA ASP A 3 -23.95 -3.63 19.24
C ASP A 3 -25.44 -3.83 19.62
N ILE A 4 -26.37 -3.11 18.98
CA ILE A 4 -27.82 -3.21 19.29
C ILE A 4 -28.41 -4.43 18.58
N ASP A 5 -27.98 -4.69 17.35
CA ASP A 5 -28.42 -5.85 16.56
C ASP A 5 -27.86 -7.16 17.13
N ASP A 6 -26.61 -7.16 17.59
CA ASP A 6 -25.95 -8.30 18.22
C ASP A 6 -26.62 -8.67 19.55
N LEU A 7 -26.97 -7.67 20.38
CA LEU A 7 -27.71 -7.87 21.63
C LEU A 7 -29.11 -8.45 21.38
N TYR A 8 -29.81 -8.00 20.35
CA TYR A 8 -31.12 -8.55 19.99
C TYR A 8 -31.01 -9.99 19.50
N LYS A 9 -29.99 -10.28 18.68
CA LYS A 9 -29.76 -11.61 18.16
C LYS A 9 -29.48 -12.61 19.30
N GLN A 10 -28.67 -12.21 20.28
CA GLN A 10 -28.40 -13.02 21.46
C GLN A 10 -29.68 -13.24 22.30
N GLU A 11 -30.46 -12.19 22.57
CA GLU A 11 -31.72 -12.33 23.35
C GLU A 11 -32.75 -13.21 22.61
N ALA A 12 -32.80 -13.17 21.27
CA ALA A 12 -33.65 -14.03 20.47
C ALA A 12 -33.22 -15.50 20.51
N GLU A 13 -31.92 -15.78 20.41
CA GLU A 13 -31.36 -17.13 20.53
C GLU A 13 -31.59 -17.72 21.94
N ASP A 14 -31.50 -16.90 22.98
CA ASP A 14 -31.83 -17.29 24.36
C ASP A 14 -33.34 -17.60 24.55
N ILE A 15 -34.22 -16.84 23.88
CA ILE A 15 -35.67 -17.09 23.93
C ILE A 15 -36.03 -18.38 23.17
N ASP A 16 -35.39 -18.62 22.02
CA ASP A 16 -35.60 -19.82 21.20
C ASP A 16 -35.10 -21.08 21.93
N SER A 17 -33.91 -21.04 22.52
CA SER A 17 -33.35 -22.17 23.28
C SER A 17 -34.21 -22.53 24.50
N ASN A 18 -34.62 -21.54 25.29
CA ASN A 18 -35.51 -21.75 26.43
C ASN A 18 -36.87 -22.35 26.01
N PHE A 19 -37.40 -21.95 24.86
CA PHE A 19 -38.64 -22.50 24.32
C PHE A 19 -38.50 -23.97 23.91
N LEU A 20 -37.39 -24.33 23.25
CA LEU A 20 -37.13 -25.71 22.86
C LEU A 20 -36.97 -26.64 24.06
N ASP A 21 -36.35 -26.17 25.14
CA ASP A 21 -36.24 -26.94 26.37
C ASP A 21 -37.56 -27.05 27.12
N GLU A 22 -38.38 -25.98 27.14
CA GLU A 22 -39.76 -26.06 27.64
C GLU A 22 -40.62 -27.05 26.84
N LEU A 23 -40.45 -27.13 25.51
CA LEU A 23 -41.18 -28.09 24.67
C LEU A 23 -40.81 -29.55 24.98
N LYS A 24 -39.56 -29.83 25.36
CA LYS A 24 -39.13 -31.19 25.72
C LYS A 24 -39.70 -31.65 27.07
N VAL A 25 -39.94 -30.71 27.99
CA VAL A 25 -40.37 -31.00 29.38
C VAL A 25 -41.89 -30.88 29.55
N SER A 26 -42.55 -30.00 28.79
CA SER A 26 -43.97 -29.66 28.94
C SER A 26 -44.89 -30.65 28.23
N LYS A 27 -45.96 -31.10 28.92
CA LYS A 27 -47.08 -31.81 28.27
C LYS A 27 -48.03 -30.86 27.51
N ASP A 28 -48.07 -29.59 27.88
CA ASP A 28 -49.02 -28.61 27.35
C ASP A 28 -48.31 -27.60 26.44
N HIS A 29 -48.30 -27.92 25.16
CA HIS A 29 -47.53 -27.21 24.13
C HIS A 29 -48.09 -25.81 23.85
N ASN A 30 -49.41 -25.62 23.95
CA ASN A 30 -50.05 -24.34 23.67
C ASN A 30 -49.59 -23.25 24.66
N LYS A 31 -49.48 -23.59 25.94
CA LYS A 31 -49.04 -22.66 26.98
C LYS A 31 -47.57 -22.24 26.82
N SER A 32 -46.72 -23.13 26.29
CA SER A 32 -45.34 -22.80 25.95
C SER A 32 -45.26 -21.87 24.73
N PHE A 33 -46.09 -22.10 23.70
CA PHE A 33 -46.17 -21.22 22.54
C PHE A 33 -46.65 -19.79 22.89
N GLU A 34 -47.64 -19.66 23.78
CA GLU A 34 -48.09 -18.34 24.23
C GLU A 34 -46.99 -17.58 24.98
N ARG A 35 -46.24 -18.27 25.86
CA ARG A 35 -45.10 -17.68 26.57
C ARG A 35 -44.01 -17.24 25.62
N TYR A 36 -43.66 -18.08 24.65
CA TYR A 36 -42.69 -17.75 23.61
C TYR A 36 -43.10 -16.48 22.85
N ARG A 37 -44.34 -16.42 22.34
CA ARG A 37 -44.84 -15.23 21.63
C ARG A 37 -44.79 -13.98 22.49
N LYS A 38 -45.14 -14.07 23.78
CA LYS A 38 -45.11 -12.95 24.71
C LYS A 38 -43.68 -12.45 24.98
N ASN A 39 -42.73 -13.36 25.14
CA ASN A 39 -41.32 -13.01 25.35
C ASN A 39 -40.72 -12.38 24.10
N LEU A 40 -41.01 -12.93 22.91
CA LEU A 40 -40.56 -12.40 21.64
C LEU A 40 -41.15 -11.00 21.36
N ALA A 41 -42.42 -10.78 21.69
CA ALA A 41 -43.04 -9.46 21.60
C ALA A 41 -42.37 -8.42 22.51
N ARG A 42 -42.03 -8.80 23.75
CA ARG A 42 -41.29 -7.92 24.67
C ARG A 42 -39.90 -7.57 24.17
N SER A 43 -39.15 -8.54 23.65
CA SER A 43 -37.81 -8.29 23.10
C SER A 43 -37.87 -7.33 21.91
N ARG A 44 -38.85 -7.52 20.99
CA ARG A 44 -39.10 -6.59 19.88
C ARG A 44 -39.43 -5.17 20.35
N GLU A 45 -40.24 -5.02 21.40
CA GLU A 45 -40.57 -3.71 21.96
C GLU A 45 -39.34 -3.02 22.58
N LYS A 46 -38.52 -3.75 23.34
CA LYS A 46 -37.26 -3.24 23.87
C LYS A 46 -36.32 -2.77 22.75
N PHE A 47 -36.20 -3.58 21.70
CA PHE A 47 -35.38 -3.26 20.53
C PHE A 47 -35.86 -1.99 19.83
N SER A 48 -37.17 -1.88 19.56
CA SER A 48 -37.78 -0.68 18.97
C SER A 48 -37.47 0.57 19.79
N LYS A 49 -37.63 0.51 21.13
CA LYS A 49 -37.33 1.65 22.02
C LYS A 49 -35.86 2.04 21.98
N SER A 50 -34.96 1.05 21.97
CA SER A 50 -33.52 1.29 21.85
C SER A 50 -33.16 1.96 20.52
N TYR A 51 -33.79 1.52 19.42
CA TYR A 51 -33.59 2.06 18.09
C TYR A 51 -34.11 3.50 17.97
N ASP A 52 -35.30 3.78 18.52
CA ASP A 52 -35.86 5.14 18.57
C ASP A 52 -34.96 6.09 19.36
N LYS A 53 -34.42 5.64 20.49
CA LYS A 53 -33.48 6.42 21.31
C LYS A 53 -32.19 6.71 20.55
N PHE A 54 -31.67 5.72 19.81
CA PHE A 54 -30.50 5.88 18.96
C PHE A 54 -30.75 6.92 17.84
N ASN A 55 -31.88 6.82 17.14
CA ASN A 55 -32.25 7.76 16.09
C ASN A 55 -32.42 9.19 16.64
N GLN A 56 -33.04 9.35 17.81
CA GLN A 56 -33.15 10.65 18.48
C GLN A 56 -31.75 11.23 18.79
N LEU A 57 -30.83 10.42 19.32
CA LEU A 57 -29.46 10.85 19.60
C LEU A 57 -28.70 11.25 18.34
N GLU A 58 -28.82 10.49 17.26
CA GLU A 58 -28.22 10.84 15.96
C GLU A 58 -28.79 12.16 15.41
N THR A 59 -30.10 12.37 15.49
CA THR A 59 -30.69 13.65 15.04
C THR A 59 -30.20 14.85 15.86
N LEU A 60 -29.91 14.64 17.15
CA LEU A 60 -29.34 15.66 18.03
C LEU A 60 -27.86 15.92 17.70
N ARG A 61 -27.08 14.86 17.46
CA ARG A 61 -25.68 14.97 17.01
C ARG A 61 -25.59 15.75 15.70
N LEU A 62 -26.42 15.39 14.71
CA LEU A 62 -26.47 16.09 13.42
C LEU A 62 -26.87 17.55 13.58
N ARG A 63 -27.86 17.86 14.45
CA ARG A 63 -28.23 19.25 14.77
C ARG A 63 -27.07 20.02 15.42
N ASN A 64 -26.34 19.40 16.34
CA ASN A 64 -25.20 20.03 17.00
C ASN A 64 -24.01 20.24 16.04
N MET A 65 -23.74 19.28 15.15
CA MET A 65 -22.74 19.45 14.09
C MET A 65 -23.12 20.60 13.14
N LYS A 66 -24.40 20.67 12.69
CA LYS A 66 -24.89 21.78 11.86
C LYS A 66 -24.73 23.13 12.54
N LYS A 67 -25.01 23.23 13.84
CA LYS A 67 -24.79 24.47 14.62
C LYS A 67 -23.31 24.85 14.70
N LYS A 68 -22.40 23.88 14.88
CA LYS A 68 -20.95 24.13 14.86
C LYS A 68 -20.51 24.66 13.49
N ILE A 69 -20.94 24.02 12.40
CA ILE A 69 -20.61 24.45 11.03
C ILE A 69 -21.17 25.85 10.75
N ALA A 70 -22.42 26.12 11.12
CA ALA A 70 -23.01 27.46 10.99
C ALA A 70 -22.27 28.53 11.82
N GLY A 71 -21.72 28.14 12.99
CA GLY A 71 -20.82 28.98 13.77
C GLY A 71 -19.53 29.29 13.02
N TYR A 72 -18.88 28.28 12.43
CA TYR A 72 -17.67 28.45 11.62
C TYR A 72 -17.91 29.31 10.37
N ASP A 73 -19.05 29.15 9.68
CA ASP A 73 -19.40 30.00 8.54
C ASP A 73 -19.62 31.47 8.95
N LYS A 74 -20.10 31.72 10.19
CA LYS A 74 -20.24 33.07 10.74
C LYS A 74 -18.90 33.79 10.96
N PHE A 75 -17.80 33.04 11.17
CA PHE A 75 -16.45 33.58 11.30
C PHE A 75 -15.67 33.62 9.98
N LYS A 76 -16.15 32.92 8.94
CA LYS A 76 -15.52 32.94 7.60
C LYS A 76 -15.60 34.30 6.91
N HIS A 77 -16.54 35.15 7.30
CA HIS A 77 -16.64 36.52 6.79
C HIS A 77 -15.64 37.49 7.46
N LEU A 78 -14.96 37.07 8.53
CA LEU A 78 -14.03 37.92 9.30
C LEU A 78 -12.54 37.61 9.04
N GLU A 79 -12.23 36.54 8.30
CA GLU A 79 -10.86 36.23 7.85
C GLU A 79 -10.81 36.11 6.32
N ILE A 80 -11.16 37.20 5.65
CA ILE A 80 -10.48 37.55 4.40
C ILE A 80 -9.79 38.87 4.68
N SER A 81 -8.71 38.79 5.46
CA SER A 81 -7.63 39.75 5.28
C SER A 81 -7.31 39.70 3.79
N HIS A 82 -7.53 40.83 3.11
CA HIS A 82 -7.11 41.06 1.73
C HIS A 82 -5.59 40.91 1.66
N PHE A 83 -5.12 39.67 1.65
CA PHE A 83 -3.76 39.34 1.26
C PHE A 83 -3.73 39.53 -0.25
N SER A 84 -3.34 40.73 -0.67
CA SER A 84 -2.99 41.02 -2.04
C SER A 84 -1.70 40.27 -2.37
N PHE A 85 -1.82 38.96 -2.58
CA PHE A 85 -0.78 38.19 -3.24
C PHE A 85 -0.83 38.62 -4.70
N GLU A 86 0.16 39.40 -5.15
CA GLU A 86 0.40 39.61 -6.57
C GLU A 86 0.83 38.27 -7.17
N PHE A 87 -0.14 37.40 -7.45
CA PHE A 87 0.11 36.15 -8.13
C PHE A 87 0.72 36.48 -9.50
N GLY A 88 1.92 35.95 -9.75
CA GLY A 88 2.56 36.03 -11.05
C GLY A 88 1.64 35.46 -12.13
N PHE A 89 1.84 35.88 -13.39
CA PHE A 89 1.04 35.41 -14.52
C PHE A 89 0.92 33.86 -14.57
N TRP A 90 1.97 33.16 -14.16
CA TRP A 90 2.04 31.70 -14.10
C TRP A 90 1.17 31.06 -12.98
N GLU A 91 1.01 31.71 -11.84
CA GLU A 91 0.16 31.19 -10.75
C GLU A 91 -1.32 31.42 -11.04
N ARG A 92 -1.66 32.57 -11.65
CA ARG A 92 -3.02 32.86 -12.11
C ARG A 92 -3.49 31.90 -13.20
N THR A 93 -2.61 31.57 -14.15
CA THR A 93 -2.92 30.61 -15.21
C THR A 93 -3.03 29.19 -14.66
N ARG A 94 -2.16 28.78 -13.73
CA ARG A 94 -2.26 27.49 -13.04
C ARG A 94 -3.57 27.33 -12.27
N MET A 95 -3.96 28.31 -11.46
CA MET A 95 -5.23 28.25 -10.71
C MET A 95 -6.44 28.20 -11.65
N ARG A 96 -6.44 28.99 -12.74
CA ARG A 96 -7.51 28.92 -13.74
C ARG A 96 -7.57 27.54 -14.40
N PHE A 97 -6.42 26.93 -14.67
CA PHE A 97 -6.36 25.59 -15.25
C PHE A 97 -6.86 24.52 -14.26
N GLU A 98 -6.48 24.60 -12.98
CA GLU A 98 -6.97 23.69 -11.93
C GLU A 98 -8.50 23.81 -11.74
N VAL A 99 -9.04 25.04 -11.73
CA VAL A 99 -10.49 25.26 -11.66
C VAL A 99 -11.20 24.76 -12.91
N MET A 100 -10.61 24.97 -14.09
CA MET A 100 -11.14 24.46 -15.35
C MET A 100 -11.16 22.93 -15.36
N TRP A 101 -10.07 22.30 -14.91
CA TRP A 101 -9.93 20.85 -14.83
C TRP A 101 -10.91 20.23 -13.86
N PHE A 102 -11.09 20.84 -12.68
CA PHE A 102 -12.07 20.40 -11.69
C PHE A 102 -13.50 20.47 -12.24
N ASN A 103 -13.85 21.58 -12.91
CA ASN A 103 -15.16 21.73 -13.53
C ASN A 103 -15.38 20.77 -14.71
N PHE A 104 -14.34 20.51 -15.49
CA PHE A 104 -14.36 19.51 -16.56
C PHE A 104 -14.60 18.10 -16.00
N GLY A 105 -13.82 17.68 -15.00
CA GLY A 105 -13.98 16.39 -14.33
C GLY A 105 -15.38 16.20 -13.73
N ARG A 106 -15.94 17.25 -13.11
CA ARG A 106 -17.31 17.21 -12.56
C ARG A 106 -18.39 17.14 -13.65
N ARG A 107 -18.17 17.75 -14.82
CA ARG A 107 -19.10 17.70 -15.96
C ARG A 107 -19.05 16.33 -16.65
N VAL A 108 -17.85 15.77 -16.79
CA VAL A 108 -17.63 14.40 -17.27
C VAL A 108 -18.26 13.40 -16.30
N ALA A 109 -18.02 13.48 -15.00
CA ALA A 109 -18.63 12.57 -14.01
C ALA A 109 -20.16 12.59 -14.06
N ARG A 110 -20.79 13.76 -14.23
CA ARG A 110 -22.24 13.86 -14.43
C ARG A 110 -22.71 13.26 -15.74
N PHE A 111 -21.97 13.46 -16.82
CA PHE A 111 -22.28 12.89 -18.12
C PHE A 111 -22.19 11.35 -18.10
N TRP A 112 -21.16 10.81 -17.45
CA TRP A 112 -21.00 9.37 -17.23
C TRP A 112 -22.11 8.80 -16.33
N ALA A 113 -22.47 9.49 -15.25
CA ALA A 113 -23.59 9.09 -14.39
C ALA A 113 -24.96 9.16 -15.09
N TRP A 114 -25.11 9.98 -16.13
CA TRP A 114 -26.34 10.08 -16.92
C TRP A 114 -26.43 9.03 -18.04
N ILE A 115 -25.29 8.65 -18.61
CA ILE A 115 -25.20 7.68 -19.72
C ILE A 115 -25.16 6.24 -19.23
N PHE A 116 -24.56 6.00 -18.06
CA PHE A 116 -24.41 4.65 -17.55
C PHE A 116 -25.49 4.31 -16.54
N PRO A 117 -26.28 3.24 -16.79
CA PRO A 117 -27.25 2.75 -15.82
C PRO A 117 -26.54 2.21 -14.55
N ASP A 118 -27.19 2.34 -13.39
CA ASP A 118 -26.61 2.04 -12.07
C ASP A 118 -25.96 0.65 -11.96
N TRP A 119 -26.46 -0.33 -12.71
CA TRP A 119 -25.91 -1.69 -12.76
C TRP A 119 -24.50 -1.74 -13.37
N LEU A 120 -24.18 -0.85 -14.31
CA LEU A 120 -22.83 -0.77 -14.89
C LEU A 120 -21.86 -0.06 -13.95
N ILE A 121 -22.32 0.94 -13.20
CA ILE A 121 -21.51 1.58 -12.14
C ILE A 121 -21.21 0.57 -11.03
N TYR A 122 -22.18 -0.26 -10.66
CA TYR A 122 -21.99 -1.34 -9.70
C TYR A 122 -21.00 -2.39 -10.22
N ALA A 123 -21.14 -2.83 -11.48
CA ALA A 123 -20.19 -3.74 -12.11
C ALA A 123 -18.77 -3.15 -12.16
N TRP A 124 -18.65 -1.85 -12.49
CA TRP A 124 -17.36 -1.16 -12.53
C TRP A 124 -16.73 -1.07 -11.15
N CYS A 125 -17.47 -0.70 -10.11
CA CYS A 125 -16.99 -0.70 -8.73
C CYS A 125 -16.53 -2.10 -8.29
N LYS A 126 -17.26 -3.15 -8.65
CA LYS A 126 -16.90 -4.53 -8.31
C LYS A 126 -15.61 -4.98 -9.03
N VAL A 127 -15.46 -4.62 -10.30
CA VAL A 127 -14.24 -4.86 -11.08
C VAL A 127 -13.06 -4.06 -10.52
N ARG A 128 -13.28 -2.81 -10.12
CA ARG A 128 -12.26 -1.97 -9.47
C ARG A 128 -11.78 -2.60 -8.18
N ASP A 129 -12.71 -3.02 -7.32
CA ASP A 129 -12.37 -3.56 -6.02
C ASP A 129 -11.66 -4.91 -6.15
N PHE A 130 -12.05 -5.75 -7.14
CA PHE A 130 -11.33 -6.98 -7.51
C PHE A 130 -9.92 -6.69 -8.06
N ALA A 131 -9.77 -5.67 -8.89
CA ALA A 131 -8.47 -5.26 -9.42
C ALA A 131 -7.55 -4.72 -8.32
N LEU A 132 -8.07 -3.93 -7.38
CA LEU A 132 -7.31 -3.40 -6.25
C LEU A 132 -6.88 -4.50 -5.27
N THR A 133 -7.72 -5.50 -5.03
CA THR A 133 -7.34 -6.67 -4.22
C THR A 133 -6.27 -7.51 -4.92
N THR A 134 -6.47 -7.81 -6.21
CA THR A 134 -5.47 -8.52 -7.02
C THR A 134 -4.12 -7.78 -7.07
N TRP A 135 -4.14 -6.46 -7.21
CA TRP A 135 -2.94 -5.64 -7.20
C TRP A 135 -2.25 -5.65 -5.83
N ARG A 136 -3.02 -5.57 -4.74
CA ARG A 136 -2.46 -5.63 -3.38
C ARG A 136 -1.82 -7.00 -3.10
N ASP A 137 -2.47 -8.08 -3.52
CA ASP A 137 -1.92 -9.43 -3.37
C ASP A 137 -0.69 -9.65 -4.26
N PHE A 138 -0.68 -9.08 -5.47
CA PHE A 138 0.48 -9.10 -6.36
C PHE A 138 1.66 -8.32 -5.78
N VAL A 139 1.42 -7.12 -5.23
CA VAL A 139 2.45 -6.32 -4.56
C VAL A 139 3.00 -7.06 -3.33
N ARG A 140 2.14 -7.71 -2.54
CA ARG A 140 2.58 -8.52 -1.39
C ARG A 140 3.42 -9.72 -1.84
N PHE A 141 3.00 -10.41 -2.90
CA PHE A 141 3.75 -11.50 -3.50
C PHE A 141 5.11 -11.05 -4.06
N ILE A 142 5.17 -9.87 -4.68
CA ILE A 142 6.44 -9.28 -5.11
C ILE A 142 7.31 -8.97 -3.89
N ASP A 143 6.78 -8.35 -2.84
CA ASP A 143 7.56 -7.96 -1.66
C ASP A 143 8.15 -9.19 -0.93
N GLU A 144 7.35 -10.25 -0.79
CA GLU A 144 7.78 -11.55 -0.22
C GLU A 144 8.85 -12.25 -1.08
N ASN A 145 8.82 -12.08 -2.40
CA ASN A 145 9.81 -12.69 -3.30
C ASN A 145 10.99 -11.76 -3.62
N TRP A 146 10.87 -10.46 -3.44
CA TRP A 146 11.89 -9.46 -3.72
C TRP A 146 13.06 -9.59 -2.76
N THR A 147 12.81 -9.92 -1.50
CA THR A 147 13.86 -10.27 -0.53
C THR A 147 14.66 -11.51 -0.96
N ARG A 148 13.98 -12.58 -1.41
CA ARG A 148 14.66 -13.77 -1.94
C ARG A 148 15.42 -13.50 -3.24
N PHE A 149 14.84 -12.72 -4.14
CA PHE A 149 15.46 -12.35 -5.42
C PHE A 149 16.68 -11.44 -5.21
N SER A 150 16.58 -10.45 -4.33
CA SER A 150 17.69 -9.56 -3.98
C SER A 150 18.84 -10.31 -3.31
N GLU A 151 18.56 -11.25 -2.40
CA GLU A 151 19.60 -12.10 -1.81
C GLU A 151 20.29 -12.98 -2.86
N ALA A 152 19.53 -13.58 -3.77
CA ALA A 152 20.09 -14.39 -4.86
C ALA A 152 20.91 -13.54 -5.86
N ALA A 153 20.43 -12.33 -6.17
CA ALA A 153 21.13 -11.38 -7.04
C ALA A 153 22.42 -10.87 -6.40
N VAL A 154 22.42 -10.54 -5.11
CA VAL A 154 23.62 -10.12 -4.36
C VAL A 154 24.63 -11.27 -4.28
N LYS A 155 24.19 -12.50 -4.04
CA LYS A 155 25.08 -13.69 -4.08
C LYS A 155 25.71 -13.89 -5.46
N SER A 156 24.90 -13.77 -6.52
CA SER A 156 25.38 -13.91 -7.90
C SER A 156 26.36 -12.80 -8.28
N TRP A 157 26.06 -11.56 -7.87
CA TRP A 157 26.93 -10.40 -8.09
C TRP A 157 28.27 -10.54 -7.36
N ASN A 158 28.24 -10.97 -6.09
CA ASN A 158 29.46 -11.21 -5.30
C ASN A 158 30.32 -12.34 -5.90
N PHE A 159 29.69 -13.40 -6.44
CA PHE A 159 30.40 -14.48 -7.12
C PHE A 159 31.09 -13.99 -8.40
N VAL A 160 30.38 -13.24 -9.24
CA VAL A 160 30.92 -12.65 -10.47
C VAL A 160 32.05 -11.67 -10.14
N TRP A 161 31.89 -10.82 -9.13
CA TRP A 161 32.92 -9.90 -8.68
C TRP A 161 34.17 -10.61 -8.18
N SER A 162 34.00 -11.65 -7.36
CA SER A 162 35.12 -12.47 -6.88
C SER A 162 35.88 -13.14 -8.03
N TRP A 163 35.17 -13.63 -9.05
CA TRP A 163 35.78 -14.24 -10.23
C TRP A 163 36.57 -13.22 -11.06
N ILE A 164 36.02 -12.01 -11.27
CA ILE A 164 36.71 -10.90 -11.95
C ILE A 164 37.98 -10.48 -11.19
N VAL A 165 37.89 -10.33 -9.86
CA VAL A 165 39.04 -9.94 -9.02
C VAL A 165 40.13 -11.02 -9.06
N SER A 166 39.75 -12.30 -9.03
CA SER A 166 40.71 -13.41 -9.16
C SER A 166 41.40 -13.39 -10.52
N GLY A 167 40.64 -13.29 -11.61
CA GLY A 167 41.19 -13.22 -12.97
C GLY A 167 42.09 -12.01 -13.18
N TRP A 168 41.76 -10.87 -12.58
CA TRP A 168 42.60 -9.67 -12.62
C TRP A 168 43.91 -9.86 -11.85
N ASN A 169 43.88 -10.48 -10.67
CA ASN A 169 45.08 -10.78 -9.90
C ASN A 169 46.00 -11.76 -10.64
N ASP A 170 45.43 -12.79 -11.29
CA ASP A 170 46.20 -13.75 -12.09
C ASP A 170 46.83 -13.07 -13.32
N PHE A 171 46.08 -12.19 -13.99
CA PHE A 171 46.59 -11.40 -15.11
C PHE A 171 47.73 -10.46 -14.69
N VAL A 172 47.59 -9.75 -13.56
CA VAL A 172 48.65 -8.90 -13.00
C VAL A 172 49.86 -9.74 -12.59
N GLY A 173 49.65 -10.93 -12.03
CA GLY A 173 50.71 -11.88 -11.69
C GLY A 173 51.51 -12.33 -12.92
N LEU A 174 50.83 -12.64 -14.02
CA LEU A 174 51.45 -13.00 -15.30
C LEU A 174 52.22 -11.82 -15.91
N LEU A 175 51.67 -10.61 -15.87
CA LEU A 175 52.37 -9.40 -16.33
C LEU A 175 53.64 -9.12 -15.52
N LYS A 176 53.59 -9.29 -14.20
CA LYS A 176 54.77 -9.14 -13.33
C LYS A 176 55.84 -10.19 -13.65
N LYS A 177 55.45 -11.46 -13.84
CA LYS A 177 56.39 -12.52 -14.26
C LYS A 177 56.99 -12.21 -15.64
N GLY A 178 56.17 -11.80 -16.62
CA GLY A 178 56.64 -11.44 -17.96
C GLY A 178 57.62 -10.26 -17.96
N MET A 179 57.36 -9.22 -17.15
CA MET A 179 58.29 -8.11 -16.95
C MET A 179 59.59 -8.54 -16.25
N PHE A 180 59.51 -9.46 -15.28
CA PHE A 180 60.69 -10.02 -14.62
C PHE A 180 61.59 -10.76 -15.61
N TRP A 181 61.03 -11.67 -16.42
CA TRP A 181 61.77 -12.38 -17.47
C TRP A 181 62.36 -11.43 -18.53
N LYS A 182 61.67 -10.33 -18.84
CA LYS A 182 62.20 -9.31 -19.76
C LYS A 182 63.39 -8.55 -19.15
N LYS A 183 63.38 -8.27 -17.84
CA LYS A 183 64.53 -7.67 -17.14
C LYS A 183 65.74 -8.63 -17.11
N VAL A 184 65.54 -9.88 -16.71
CA VAL A 184 66.63 -10.88 -16.66
C VAL A 184 67.30 -11.05 -18.02
N LYS A 185 66.53 -11.17 -19.11
CA LYS A 185 67.10 -11.27 -20.48
C LYS A 185 67.86 -10.02 -20.93
N VAL A 186 67.54 -8.85 -20.40
CA VAL A 186 68.26 -7.61 -20.73
C VAL A 186 69.59 -7.54 -19.97
N GLU A 187 69.64 -8.04 -18.75
CA GLU A 187 70.86 -8.12 -17.94
C GLU A 187 71.83 -9.17 -18.49
N GLU A 188 71.36 -10.38 -18.85
CA GLU A 188 72.20 -11.41 -19.49
C GLU A 188 72.87 -10.90 -20.78
N LYS A 189 72.12 -10.17 -21.62
CA LYS A 189 72.66 -9.60 -22.86
C LYS A 189 73.68 -8.49 -22.63
N LYS A 190 73.60 -7.76 -21.52
CA LYS A 190 74.61 -6.75 -21.15
C LYS A 190 75.90 -7.42 -20.68
N GLU A 191 75.80 -8.46 -19.87
CA GLU A 191 76.98 -9.22 -19.41
C GLU A 191 77.70 -9.95 -20.55
N GLU A 192 76.96 -10.51 -21.52
CA GLU A 192 77.54 -11.11 -22.73
C GLU A 192 78.21 -10.08 -23.63
N GLY A 193 77.64 -8.87 -23.72
CA GLY A 193 78.23 -7.75 -24.45
C GLY A 193 79.55 -7.28 -23.85
N GLU A 194 79.60 -7.10 -22.52
CA GLU A 194 80.82 -6.67 -21.81
C GLU A 194 81.93 -7.73 -21.87
N LYS A 195 81.58 -9.03 -21.79
CA LYS A 195 82.56 -10.13 -21.95
C LYS A 195 83.17 -10.18 -23.35
N LYS A 196 82.42 -9.86 -24.40
CA LYS A 196 82.94 -9.82 -25.78
C LYS A 196 83.87 -8.62 -26.02
N VAL A 197 83.53 -7.45 -25.49
CA VAL A 197 84.41 -6.26 -25.60
C VAL A 197 85.73 -6.46 -24.85
N SER A 198 85.74 -7.20 -23.72
CA SER A 198 86.97 -7.53 -23.01
C SER A 198 87.82 -8.63 -23.67
N ALA A 199 87.26 -9.42 -24.59
CA ALA A 199 87.99 -10.45 -25.32
C ALA A 199 88.65 -9.91 -26.60
N ASP A 200 88.00 -8.97 -27.29
CA ASP A 200 88.48 -8.38 -28.55
C ASP A 200 89.57 -7.31 -28.35
N GLY A 201 89.73 -6.79 -27.13
CA GLY A 201 90.78 -5.80 -26.79
C GLY A 201 92.15 -6.39 -26.46
N LYS A 202 92.37 -7.69 -26.67
CA LYS A 202 93.65 -8.37 -26.36
C LYS A 202 94.51 -8.73 -27.56
N ASP A 203 94.07 -8.42 -28.79
CA ASP A 203 94.78 -8.76 -30.03
C ASP A 203 95.20 -7.52 -30.84
N VAL A 204 95.70 -6.48 -30.17
CA VAL A 204 96.43 -5.38 -30.84
C VAL A 204 97.69 -5.07 -30.04
N ASP A 205 98.73 -5.86 -30.26
CA ASP A 205 100.15 -5.50 -30.05
C ASP A 205 100.96 -6.11 -31.21
#